data_AF-A0A915CI12-F1
#
_entry.id   AF-A0A915CI12-F1
#
_cell.length_a   1.000
_cell.length_b   1.000
_cell.length_c   1.000
_cell.angle_alpha   90.00
_cell.angle_beta   90.00
_cell.angle_gamma   90.00
#
_symmetry.space_group_name_H-M   'P 1'
#
loop_
_entity.id
_entity.type
_entity.pdbx_description
1 polymer ?
#
loop_
_entity_poly.entity_id
_entity_poly.type
_entity_poly.pdbx_seq_one_letter_code
_entity_poly.pdbx_strand_id
1 'polypeptide(L)'
;MFCYRIKHPENFFMLRGNHECAAINRVYGFFEEVVRRYRSLRLWAVFQDTFNCMPFCSLVAGKILCMHGGLSPSLRSLDTLRHIRRPQDPQSGSMEIDILWLAVQYWRNDFGSI
;
A
#
# COMPACT_ATOMS: atom_id res chain seq x y z
N MET A 1 7.66 4.92 -13.26
CA MET A 1 6.31 4.62 -12.75
C MET A 1 5.44 5.87 -12.65
N PHE A 2 5.73 6.84 -11.78
CA PHE A 2 4.89 8.06 -11.61
C PHE A 2 4.63 8.85 -12.91
N CYS A 3 5.63 9.00 -13.79
CA CYS A 3 5.40 9.66 -15.09
C CYS A 3 4.39 8.90 -15.98
N TYR A 4 4.37 7.56 -15.93
CA TYR A 4 3.38 6.75 -16.64
C TYR A 4 1.99 6.90 -16.03
N ARG A 5 1.88 6.98 -14.70
CA ARG A 5 0.62 7.30 -14.02
C ARG A 5 0.04 8.64 -14.47
N ILE A 6 0.89 9.66 -14.64
CA ILE A 6 0.48 10.98 -15.14
C ILE A 6 0.10 10.92 -16.62
N LYS A 7 0.91 10.24 -17.44
CA LYS A 7 0.69 10.17 -18.90
C LYS A 7 -0.51 9.30 -19.29
N HIS A 8 -0.80 8.25 -18.50
CA HIS A 8 -1.85 7.27 -18.79
C HIS A 8 -2.75 7.05 -17.56
N PRO A 9 -3.51 8.06 -17.11
CA PRO A 9 -4.26 8.01 -15.86
C PRO A 9 -5.44 7.03 -15.87
N GLU A 10 -5.88 6.54 -17.02
CA GLU A 10 -6.96 5.54 -17.12
C GLU A 10 -6.46 4.12 -17.36
N ASN A 11 -5.18 3.96 -17.69
CA ASN A 11 -4.61 2.66 -18.06
C ASN A 11 -3.50 2.21 -17.11
N PHE A 12 -2.89 3.15 -16.37
CA PHE A 12 -1.78 2.88 -15.49
C PHE A 12 -2.16 3.16 -14.03
N PHE A 13 -2.28 2.09 -13.27
CA PHE A 13 -2.66 2.12 -11.85
C PHE A 13 -1.50 1.61 -11.00
N MET A 14 -1.33 2.21 -9.82
CA MET A 14 -0.33 1.79 -8.85
C MET A 14 -1.03 1.64 -7.50
N LEU A 15 -0.87 0.48 -6.88
CA LEU A 15 -1.29 0.24 -5.52
C LEU A 15 -0.10 0.47 -4.58
N ARG A 16 -0.40 0.84 -3.34
CA ARG A 16 0.60 0.97 -2.28
C ARG A 16 1.06 -0.42 -1.84
N GLY A 17 2.37 -0.60 -1.70
CA GLY A 17 2.97 -1.74 -1.02
C GLY A 17 3.48 -1.37 0.37
N ASN A 18 3.94 -2.37 1.11
CA ASN A 18 4.52 -2.20 2.44
C ASN A 18 5.84 -1.38 2.41
N HIS A 19 6.63 -1.52 1.35
CA HIS A 19 7.85 -0.74 1.14
C HIS A 19 7.58 0.73 0.79
N GLU A 20 6.34 1.13 0.55
CA GLU A 20 5.95 2.53 0.41
C GLU A 20 5.50 3.16 1.75
N CYS A 21 5.78 2.52 2.89
CA CYS A 21 5.63 3.11 4.23
C CYS A 21 6.92 3.79 4.68
N ALA A 22 6.81 4.90 5.43
CA ALA A 22 7.97 5.71 5.82
C ALA A 22 8.98 4.94 6.68
N ALA A 23 8.49 4.14 7.63
CA ALA A 23 9.36 3.33 8.47
C ALA A 23 10.17 2.32 7.65
N ILE A 24 9.53 1.65 6.69
CA ILE A 24 10.15 0.58 5.90
C ILE A 24 11.16 1.16 4.92
N ASN A 25 10.76 2.13 4.12
CA ASN A 25 11.66 2.68 3.10
C ASN A 25 12.84 3.44 3.71
N ARG A 26 12.72 3.89 4.97
CA ARG A 26 13.83 4.46 5.73
C ARG A 26 14.84 3.41 6.16
N VAL A 27 14.39 2.27 6.69
CA VAL A 27 15.28 1.19 7.15
C VAL A 27 15.93 0.44 5.98
N TYR A 28 15.19 0.25 4.88
CA TYR A 28 15.66 -0.55 3.74
C TYR A 28 16.31 0.27 2.61
N GLY A 29 16.90 1.42 2.96
CA GLY A 29 17.84 2.15 2.10
C GLY A 29 17.26 3.12 1.07
N PHE A 30 15.93 3.19 0.87
CA PHE A 30 15.35 4.18 -0.05
C PHE A 30 15.60 5.62 0.43
N PHE A 31 15.44 5.87 1.73
CA PHE A 31 15.77 7.18 2.33
C PHE A 31 17.23 7.57 2.05
N GLU A 32 18.16 6.67 2.38
CA GLU A 32 19.60 6.91 2.17
C GLU A 32 19.90 7.16 0.70
N GLU A 33 19.27 6.41 -0.20
CA GLU A 33 19.45 6.55 -1.63
C GLU A 33 19.00 7.93 -2.14
N VAL A 34 17.82 8.39 -1.71
CA VAL A 34 17.30 9.71 -2.09
C VAL A 34 18.23 10.82 -1.59
N VAL A 35 18.64 10.76 -0.33
CA VAL A 35 19.52 11.76 0.28
C VAL A 35 20.92 11.73 -0.37
N ARG A 36 21.45 10.55 -0.66
CA ARG A 36 22.78 10.39 -1.26
C ARG A 36 22.83 10.87 -2.70
N ARG A 37 21.86 10.48 -3.54
CA ARG A 37 21.85 10.80 -4.97
C ARG A 37 21.36 12.21 -5.27
N TYR A 38 20.32 12.68 -4.57
CA TYR A 38 19.67 13.94 -4.88
C TYR A 38 19.96 15.04 -3.85
N ARG A 39 20.71 14.73 -2.78
CA ARG A 39 21.08 15.68 -1.72
C ARG A 39 19.89 16.43 -1.13
N SER A 40 18.73 15.75 -1.03
CA SER A 40 17.47 16.38 -0.66
C SER A 40 16.62 15.51 0.26
N LEU A 41 16.56 15.91 1.53
CA LEU A 41 15.61 15.35 2.52
C LEU A 41 14.16 15.70 2.15
N ARG A 42 13.95 16.88 1.58
CA ARG A 42 12.64 17.35 1.12
C ARG A 42 12.08 16.44 0.02
N LEU A 43 12.93 15.94 -0.88
CA LEU A 43 12.49 15.03 -1.93
C LEU A 43 11.96 13.71 -1.35
N TRP A 44 12.62 13.17 -0.32
CA TRP A 44 12.10 11.98 0.38
C TRP A 44 10.74 12.28 1.03
N ALA A 45 10.58 13.43 1.70
CA ALA A 45 9.29 13.83 2.27
C ALA A 45 8.17 13.90 1.21
N VAL A 46 8.46 14.44 0.02
CA VAL A 46 7.51 14.47 -1.11
C VAL A 46 7.14 13.05 -1.59
N PHE A 47 8.10 12.11 -1.60
CA PHE A 47 7.78 10.71 -1.86
C PHE A 47 6.83 10.14 -0.79
N GLN A 48 7.04 10.46 0.49
CA GLN A 48 6.13 10.03 1.57
C GLN A 48 4.72 10.59 1.39
N ASP A 49 4.59 11.88 1.07
CA ASP A 49 3.29 12.49 0.78
C ASP A 49 2.59 11.81 -0.41
N THR A 50 3.37 11.48 -1.44
CA THR A 50 2.89 10.77 -2.64
C THR A 50 2.41 9.35 -2.29
N PHE A 51 3.21 8.59 -1.54
CA PHE A 51 2.87 7.24 -1.11
C PHE A 51 1.65 7.21 -0.20
N ASN A 52 1.50 8.20 0.68
CA ASN A 52 0.33 8.34 1.55
C ASN A 52 -0.97 8.56 0.78
N CYS A 53 -0.90 9.08 -0.45
CA CYS A 53 -2.05 9.23 -1.33
C CYS A 53 -2.38 7.96 -2.14
N MET A 54 -1.50 6.97 -2.18
CA MET A 54 -1.69 5.79 -3.03
C MET A 54 -2.82 4.87 -2.51
N PRO A 55 -3.62 4.28 -3.41
CA PRO A 55 -4.66 3.34 -3.04
C PRO A 55 -4.07 2.03 -2.51
N PHE A 56 -4.69 1.46 -1.48
CA PHE A 56 -4.25 0.19 -0.87
C PHE A 56 -4.70 -1.06 -1.66
N CYS A 57 -5.83 -0.96 -2.34
CA CYS A 57 -6.40 -2.06 -3.12
C CYS A 57 -7.17 -1.55 -4.34
N SER A 58 -7.49 -2.46 -5.26
CA SER A 58 -8.35 -2.20 -6.42
C SER A 58 -9.24 -3.39 -6.72
N LEU A 59 -10.45 -3.14 -7.24
CA LEU A 59 -11.34 -4.17 -7.74
C LEU A 59 -11.38 -4.15 -9.27
N VAL A 60 -10.74 -5.13 -9.90
CA VAL A 60 -10.65 -5.24 -11.36
C VAL A 60 -11.89 -5.95 -11.90
N ALA A 61 -12.54 -5.32 -12.88
CA ALA A 61 -13.75 -5.83 -13.55
C ALA A 61 -14.88 -6.26 -12.58
N GLY A 62 -14.94 -5.68 -11.38
CA GLY A 62 -15.91 -6.04 -10.34
C GLY A 62 -15.70 -7.42 -9.71
N LYS A 63 -14.60 -8.12 -10.04
CA LYS A 63 -14.43 -9.56 -9.74
C LYS A 63 -13.12 -9.88 -9.01
N ILE A 64 -12.02 -9.22 -9.36
CA ILE A 64 -10.70 -9.56 -8.83
C ILE A 64 -10.24 -8.45 -7.90
N LEU A 65 -10.14 -8.75 -6.61
CA LEU A 65 -9.60 -7.82 -5.62
C LEU A 65 -8.08 -7.95 -5.56
N CYS A 66 -7.37 -6.87 -5.88
CA CYS A 66 -5.91 -6.80 -5.84
C CYS A 66 -5.44 -5.95 -4.66
N MET A 67 -4.43 -6.42 -3.96
CA MET A 67 -3.71 -5.71 -2.90
C MET A 67 -2.29 -6.28 -2.78
N HIS A 68 -1.43 -5.64 -1.97
CA HIS A 68 -0.05 -6.08 -1.81
C HIS A 68 0.08 -7.34 -0.94
N GLY A 69 -0.54 -7.33 0.24
CA GLY A 69 -0.57 -8.44 1.17
C GLY A 69 -1.82 -9.29 0.98
N GLY A 70 -2.74 -9.22 1.95
CA GLY A 70 -3.88 -10.12 2.01
C GLY A 70 -5.06 -9.57 2.80
N LEU A 71 -6.11 -10.39 2.93
CA LEU A 71 -7.36 -9.97 3.56
C LEU A 71 -7.19 -9.86 5.08
N SER A 72 -7.46 -8.67 5.61
CA SER A 72 -7.56 -8.46 7.05
C SER A 72 -8.65 -9.35 7.68
N PRO A 73 -8.38 -9.99 8.83
CA PRO A 73 -9.41 -10.67 9.62
C PRO A 73 -10.54 -9.75 10.08
N SER A 74 -10.35 -8.43 10.05
CA SER A 74 -11.37 -7.43 10.37
C SER A 74 -12.23 -7.02 9.17
N LEU A 75 -11.89 -7.46 7.95
CA LEU A 75 -12.63 -7.13 6.74
C LEU A 75 -13.99 -7.85 6.74
N ARG A 76 -15.08 -7.09 6.70
CA ARG A 76 -16.46 -7.63 6.66
C ARG A 76 -17.19 -7.30 5.36
N SER A 77 -16.82 -6.20 4.71
CA SER A 77 -17.40 -5.76 3.43
C SER A 77 -16.35 -5.01 2.60
N LEU A 78 -16.45 -5.11 1.28
CA LEU A 78 -15.66 -4.28 0.36
C LEU A 78 -15.95 -2.78 0.53
N ASP A 79 -17.12 -2.41 1.06
CA ASP A 79 -17.41 -1.01 1.38
C ASP A 79 -16.46 -0.46 2.44
N THR A 80 -16.00 -1.26 3.39
CA THR A 80 -15.03 -0.81 4.39
C THR A 80 -13.73 -0.34 3.71
N LEU A 81 -13.30 -1.04 2.65
CA LEU A 81 -12.11 -0.67 1.87
C LEU A 81 -12.29 0.67 1.13
N ARG A 82 -13.53 0.97 0.67
CA ARG A 82 -13.86 2.23 -0.01
C ARG A 82 -13.76 3.44 0.92
N HIS A 83 -13.99 3.23 2.22
CA HIS A 83 -13.98 4.29 3.24
C HIS A 83 -12.61 4.54 3.88
N ILE A 84 -11.57 3.78 3.50
CA ILE A 84 -10.19 4.03 3.93
C ILE A 84 -9.78 5.45 3.53
N ARG A 85 -9.55 6.30 4.54
CA ARG A 85 -9.17 7.70 4.33
C ARG A 85 -7.74 7.78 3.79
N ARG A 86 -7.51 8.74 2.91
CA ARG A 86 -6.18 9.11 2.39
C ARG A 86 -6.11 10.64 2.33
N PRO A 87 -4.93 11.26 2.51
CA PRO A 87 -3.62 10.64 2.75
C PRO A 87 -3.48 10.09 4.18
N GLN A 88 -2.79 8.96 4.33
CA GLN A 88 -2.40 8.44 5.65
C GLN A 88 -1.16 7.53 5.54
N ASP A 89 -0.37 7.43 6.61
CA ASP A 89 0.60 6.35 6.80
C ASP A 89 -0.02 5.30 7.74
N PRO A 90 -0.11 4.01 7.35
CA PRO A 90 -0.81 2.99 8.13
C PRO A 90 -0.24 2.82 9.53
N GLN A 91 -1.13 2.71 10.51
CA GLN A 91 -0.77 2.49 11.91
C GLN A 91 -0.78 1.00 12.27
N SER A 92 0.07 0.58 13.19
CA SER A 92 0.11 -0.80 13.70
C SER A 92 -1.26 -1.27 14.19
N GLY A 93 -1.69 -2.46 13.77
CA GLY A 93 -2.99 -3.04 14.13
C GLY A 93 -4.18 -2.53 13.31
N SER A 94 -3.95 -1.67 12.32
CA SER A 94 -4.99 -1.22 11.37
C SER A 94 -5.25 -2.25 10.27
N MET A 95 -6.43 -2.18 9.65
CA MET A 95 -6.78 -2.98 8.47
C MET A 95 -5.83 -2.69 7.30
N GLU A 96 -5.36 -1.46 7.18
CA GLU A 96 -4.43 -1.02 6.14
C GLU A 96 -3.07 -1.73 6.26
N ILE A 97 -2.58 -1.95 7.48
CA ILE A 97 -1.38 -2.77 7.70
C ILE A 97 -1.62 -4.20 7.25
N ASP A 98 -2.76 -4.79 7.59
CA ASP A 98 -3.08 -6.15 7.16
C ASP A 98 -3.08 -6.28 5.62
N ILE A 99 -3.71 -5.32 4.94
CA ILE A 99 -3.77 -5.25 3.47
C ILE A 99 -2.37 -5.15 2.84
N LEU A 100 -1.42 -4.53 3.53
CA LEU A 100 -0.05 -4.38 3.06
C LEU A 100 0.88 -5.54 3.41
N TRP A 101 0.59 -6.34 4.44
CA TRP A 101 1.57 -7.28 5.01
C TRP A 101 1.12 -8.74 5.11
N LEU A 102 -0.18 -9.03 5.11
CA LEU A 102 -0.64 -10.40 5.30
C LEU A 102 -0.29 -11.29 4.11
N ALA A 103 0.14 -12.51 4.40
CA ALA A 103 0.35 -13.56 3.42
C ALA A 103 -0.74 -14.64 3.54
N VAL A 104 -1.08 -15.28 2.42
CA VAL A 104 -2.15 -16.30 2.31
C VAL A 104 -1.95 -17.50 3.24
N GLN A 105 -0.71 -17.80 3.68
CA GLN A 105 -0.45 -18.90 4.63
C GLN A 105 -1.12 -18.72 6.00
N TYR A 106 -1.31 -17.47 6.47
CA TYR A 106 -2.04 -17.22 7.72
C TYR A 106 -3.54 -17.50 7.57
N TRP A 107 -4.11 -17.29 6.38
CA TRP A 107 -5.52 -17.58 6.08
C TRP A 107 -5.86 -19.07 6.10
N ARG A 108 -4.93 -19.94 5.71
CA ARG A 108 -5.15 -21.39 5.69
C ARG A 108 -5.28 -22.01 7.08
N ASN A 109 -4.66 -21.41 8.09
CA ASN A 109 -4.72 -21.92 9.46
C ASN A 109 -6.00 -21.51 10.20
N ASP A 110 -6.71 -20.47 9.74
CA ASP A 110 -7.95 -19.99 10.38
C ASP A 110 -9.23 -20.50 9.69
N PHE A 111 -9.15 -21.02 8.46
CA PHE A 111 -10.31 -21.57 7.72
C PHE A 111 -10.12 -23.04 7.27
N GLY A 112 -9.22 -23.77 7.93
CA GLY A 112 -8.86 -25.16 7.62
C GLY A 112 -9.41 -26.20 8.59
N SER A 113 -10.70 -26.15 8.92
CA SER A 113 -11.45 -27.30 9.46
C SER A 113 -12.95 -27.14 9.15
N ILE A 114 -13.32 -27.38 7.90
CA ILE A 114 -14.68 -27.80 7.51
C ILE A 114 -14.54 -28.96 6.55
#